data_AF-D2YFP2-F1
#
_entry.id   AF-D2YFP2-F1
#
_cell.length_a   1.000
_cell.length_b   1.000
_cell.length_c   1.000
_cell.angle_alpha   90.00
_cell.angle_beta   90.00
_cell.angle_gamma   90.00
#
_symmetry.space_group_name_H-M   'P 1'
#
loop_
_entity.id
_entity.type
_entity.pdbx_description
1 polymer ?
#
loop_
_entity_poly.entity_id
_entity_poly.type
_entity_poly.pdbx_seq_one_letter_code
_entity_poly.pdbx_strand_id
1 'polypeptide(L)'
;MQQAKEKGQVARSKELASVSVLVVGAVSLMWFGEALAQGLFTAMQRLFSLDREEIFDIGKLFDIIGGSLVNLLLPLLMILITLFIAALIGAAGVGGLTFPLKRRCPNSPK
;
A
#
# COMPACT_ATOMS: atom_id res chain seq x y z
N MET A 1 -26.12 0.22 -29.54
CA MET A 1 -24.72 0.02 -29.99
C MET A 1 -23.72 0.90 -29.23
N GLN A 2 -23.95 2.21 -29.03
CA GLN A 2 -23.03 3.06 -28.23
C GLN A 2 -22.79 2.56 -26.80
N GLN A 3 -23.84 2.22 -26.04
CA GLN A 3 -23.69 1.74 -24.66
C GLN A 3 -22.83 0.47 -24.53
N ALA A 4 -22.86 -0.42 -25.52
CA ALA A 4 -22.02 -1.62 -25.52
C ALA A 4 -20.53 -1.27 -25.76
N LYS A 5 -20.27 -0.28 -26.62
CA LYS A 5 -18.92 0.24 -26.85
C LYS A 5 -18.38 1.00 -25.63
N GLU A 6 -19.21 1.81 -24.97
CA GLU A 6 -18.85 2.53 -23.75
C GLU A 6 -18.59 1.59 -22.58
N LYS A 7 -19.47 0.61 -22.32
CA LYS A 7 -19.24 -0.42 -21.29
C LYS A 7 -17.96 -1.22 -21.54
N GLY A 8 -17.66 -1.55 -22.80
CA GLY A 8 -16.42 -2.23 -23.18
C GLY A 8 -15.16 -1.37 -22.93
N GLN A 9 -15.24 -0.05 -23.17
CA GLN A 9 -14.14 0.87 -22.86
C GLN A 9 -13.93 1.04 -21.35
N VAL A 10 -15.01 1.14 -20.56
CA VAL A 10 -14.94 1.22 -19.09
C VAL A 10 -14.39 -0.07 -18.48
N ALA A 11 -14.76 -1.24 -19.02
CA ALA A 11 -14.17 -2.51 -18.59
C ALA A 11 -12.66 -2.57 -18.90
N ARG A 12 -12.25 -2.17 -20.12
CA ARG A 12 -10.83 -2.11 -20.51
C ARG A 12 -10.03 -1.16 -19.62
N SER A 13 -10.61 -0.02 -19.26
CA SER A 13 -9.92 0.96 -18.44
C SER A 13 -9.77 0.48 -16.98
N LYS A 14 -10.73 -0.30 -16.47
CA LYS A 14 -10.64 -0.94 -15.15
C LYS A 14 -9.50 -1.96 -15.05
N GLU A 15 -9.31 -2.77 -16.10
CA GLU A 15 -8.17 -3.69 -16.20
C GLU A 15 -6.83 -2.94 -16.23
N LEU A 16 -6.77 -1.80 -16.92
CA LEU A 16 -5.55 -0.96 -16.96
C LEU A 16 -5.17 -0.41 -15.59
N ALA A 17 -6.13 -0.04 -14.74
CA ALA A 17 -5.84 0.38 -13.38
C ALA A 17 -5.20 -0.75 -12.55
N SER A 18 -5.76 -1.96 -12.58
CA SER A 18 -5.19 -3.11 -11.87
C SER A 18 -3.77 -3.44 -12.36
N VAL A 19 -3.55 -3.44 -13.67
CA VAL A 19 -2.21 -3.69 -14.26
C VAL A 19 -1.22 -2.59 -13.85
N SER A 20 -1.63 -1.33 -13.85
CA SER A 20 -0.76 -0.22 -13.45
C SER A 20 -0.29 -0.34 -12.00
N VAL A 21 -1.17 -0.76 -11.09
CA VAL A 21 -0.82 -0.99 -9.68
C VAL A 21 0.14 -2.17 -9.54
N LEU A 22 -0.06 -3.26 -10.29
CA LEU A 22 0.85 -4.41 -10.28
C LEU A 22 2.26 -4.05 -10.77
N VAL A 23 2.35 -3.32 -11.88
CA VAL A 23 3.64 -2.88 -12.45
C VAL A 23 4.36 -1.93 -11.50
N VAL A 24 3.66 -0.92 -10.98
CA VAL A 24 4.26 0.02 -10.02
C VAL A 24 4.60 -0.69 -8.71
N GLY A 25 3.81 -1.68 -8.30
CA GLY A 25 4.12 -2.53 -7.15
C GLY A 25 5.41 -3.33 -7.32
N ALA A 26 5.63 -3.92 -8.48
CA ALA A 26 6.89 -4.60 -8.77
C ALA A 26 8.07 -3.63 -8.74
N VAL A 27 7.94 -2.45 -9.34
CA VAL A 27 8.99 -1.42 -9.35
C VAL A 27 9.27 -0.88 -7.94
N SER A 28 8.24 -0.62 -7.13
CA SER A 28 8.41 -0.15 -5.75
C SER A 28 9.07 -1.21 -4.87
N LEU A 29 8.73 -2.48 -5.05
CA LEU A 29 9.43 -3.60 -4.42
C LEU A 29 10.89 -3.69 -4.85
N MET A 30 11.21 -3.43 -6.13
CA MET A 30 12.61 -3.42 -6.59
C MET A 30 13.42 -2.29 -5.95
N TRP A 31 12.84 -1.10 -5.77
CA TRP A 31 13.55 0.03 -5.16
C TRP A 31 13.63 -0.03 -3.63
N PHE A 32 12.56 -0.43 -2.96
CA PHE A 32 12.45 -0.35 -1.50
C PHE A 32 12.52 -1.72 -0.80
N GLY A 33 12.46 -2.81 -1.56
CA GLY A 33 12.45 -4.17 -1.03
C GLY A 33 13.75 -4.56 -0.33
N GLU A 34 14.91 -4.07 -0.78
CA GLU A 34 16.19 -4.32 -0.10
C GLU A 34 16.19 -3.71 1.30
N ALA A 35 15.81 -2.44 1.42
CA ALA A 35 15.72 -1.76 2.71
C ALA A 35 14.70 -2.43 3.64
N LEU A 36 13.55 -2.83 3.09
CA LEU A 36 12.53 -3.58 3.85
C LEU A 36 13.06 -4.93 4.35
N ALA A 37 13.77 -5.67 3.48
CA ALA A 37 14.35 -6.97 3.82
C ALA A 37 15.44 -6.86 4.89
N GLN A 38 16.33 -5.86 4.78
CA GLN A 38 17.36 -5.59 5.78
C GLN A 38 16.75 -5.17 7.12
N GLY A 39 15.73 -4.32 7.11
CA GLY A 39 14.98 -3.93 8.32
C GLY A 39 14.34 -5.14 8.99
N LEU A 40 13.67 -6.00 8.21
CA LEU A 40 13.07 -7.24 8.71
C LEU A 40 14.11 -8.20 9.28
N PHE A 41 15.24 -8.40 8.59
CA PHE A 41 16.32 -9.26 9.05
C PHE A 41 16.89 -8.78 10.40
N THR A 42 17.14 -7.47 10.52
CA THR A 42 17.65 -6.85 11.75
C THR A 42 16.65 -6.99 12.90
N ALA A 43 15.37 -6.75 12.63
CA ALA A 43 14.30 -6.93 13.61
C ALA A 43 14.22 -8.39 14.09
N MET A 44 14.25 -9.36 13.17
CA MET A 44 14.28 -10.78 13.54
C MET A 44 15.50 -11.11 14.40
N GLN A 45 16.71 -10.72 13.98
CA GLN A 45 17.90 -10.98 14.79
C GLN A 45 17.78 -10.43 16.21
N ARG A 46 17.24 -9.22 16.37
CA ARG A 46 17.11 -8.59 17.68
C ARG A 46 16.01 -9.21 18.54
N LEU A 47 14.85 -9.50 17.96
CA LEU A 47 13.73 -10.12 18.68
C LEU A 47 14.03 -11.57 19.10
N PHE A 48 14.91 -12.27 18.37
CA PHE A 48 15.35 -13.63 18.70
C PHE A 48 16.62 -13.67 19.56
N SER A 49 17.30 -12.55 19.76
CA SER A 49 18.52 -12.42 20.59
C SER A 49 18.24 -11.49 21.78
N LEU A 50 17.45 -12.00 22.73
CA LEU A 50 17.11 -11.30 23.97
C LEU A 50 18.03 -11.74 25.10
N ASP A 51 18.58 -10.77 25.85
CA ASP A 51 19.36 -11.04 27.05
C ASP A 51 18.44 -11.35 28.24
N ARG A 52 18.97 -12.05 29.25
CA ARG A 52 18.27 -12.42 30.47
C ARG A 52 17.66 -11.20 31.16
N GLU A 53 18.38 -10.10 31.17
CA GLU A 53 17.94 -8.82 31.77
C GLU A 53 16.77 -8.17 31.01
N GLU A 54 16.71 -8.38 29.69
CA GLU A 54 15.65 -7.84 28.81
C GLU A 54 14.37 -8.67 28.93
N ILE A 55 14.50 -9.97 29.24
CA ILE A 55 13.36 -10.87 29.46
C ILE A 55 12.64 -10.52 30.78
N PHE A 56 13.38 -10.07 31.80
CA PHE A 56 12.79 -9.71 33.10
C PHE A 56 12.30 -8.25 33.17
N ASP A 57 12.60 -7.43 32.16
CA ASP A 57 12.19 -6.02 32.08
C ASP A 57 11.30 -5.77 30.86
N ILE A 58 9.99 -5.74 31.10
CA ILE A 58 8.96 -5.52 30.07
C ILE A 58 9.16 -4.17 29.35
N GLY A 59 9.69 -3.14 30.03
CA GLY A 59 9.93 -1.83 29.42
C GLY A 59 10.97 -1.92 28.30
N LYS A 60 12.09 -2.59 28.57
CA LYS A 60 13.14 -2.84 27.56
C LYS A 60 12.62 -3.65 26.38
N LEU A 61 11.72 -4.61 26.63
CA LEU A 61 11.13 -5.40 25.56
C LEU A 61 10.30 -4.53 24.60
N PHE A 62 9.51 -3.59 25.12
CA PHE A 62 8.77 -2.63 24.30
C PHE A 62 9.68 -1.68 23.52
N ASP A 63 10.79 -1.23 24.12
CA ASP A 63 11.76 -0.39 23.42
C ASP A 63 12.44 -1.15 22.26
N ILE A 64 12.79 -2.42 22.47
CA ILE A 64 13.37 -3.28 21.42
C ILE A 64 12.39 -3.48 20.27
N ILE A 65 11.13 -3.78 20.58
CA ILE A 65 10.08 -3.97 19.57
C ILE A 65 9.84 -2.65 18.84
N GLY A 66 9.67 -1.55 19.57
CA GLY A 66 9.41 -0.23 19.00
C GLY A 66 10.54 0.24 18.08
N GLY A 67 11.79 0.12 18.53
CA GLY A 67 12.97 0.46 17.73
C GLY A 67 13.09 -0.40 16.47
N SER A 68 12.78 -1.70 16.56
CA SER A 68 12.79 -2.61 15.42
C SER A 68 11.69 -2.27 14.41
N LEU A 69 10.51 -1.85 14.90
CA LEU A 69 9.34 -1.56 14.05
C LEU A 69 9.53 -0.31 13.20
N VAL A 70 10.19 0.73 13.74
CA VAL A 70 10.45 1.99 13.01
C VAL A 70 11.26 1.72 11.73
N ASN A 71 12.23 0.83 11.80
CA ASN A 71 13.08 0.47 10.66
C ASN A 71 12.33 -0.32 9.57
N LEU A 72 11.24 -1.02 9.91
CA LEU A 72 10.37 -1.68 8.94
C LEU A 72 9.30 -0.73 8.38
N LEU A 73 8.74 0.13 9.24
CA LEU A 73 7.62 1.00 8.90
C LEU A 73 8.00 1.99 7.80
N LEU A 74 9.21 2.55 7.83
CA LEU A 74 9.65 3.52 6.84
C LEU A 74 9.64 2.97 5.39
N PRO A 75 10.37 1.87 5.06
CA PRO A 75 10.35 1.32 3.70
C PRO A 75 8.98 0.76 3.31
N LEU A 76 8.24 0.17 4.25
CA LEU A 76 6.87 -0.31 4.00
C LEU A 76 5.95 0.84 3.59
N LEU A 77 6.03 1.97 4.31
CA LEU A 77 5.19 3.15 4.05
C LEU A 77 5.54 3.80 2.71
N MET A 78 6.82 3.81 2.30
CA MET A 78 7.23 4.25 0.96
C MET A 78 6.61 3.40 -0.15
N ILE A 79 6.60 2.07 0.01
CA ILE A 79 5.94 1.16 -0.95
C ILE A 79 4.44 1.45 -1.02
N LEU A 80 3.78 1.59 0.13
CA LEU A 80 2.34 1.85 0.21
C LEU A 80 1.96 3.21 -0.39
N ILE A 81 2.73 4.27 -0.14
CA ILE A 81 2.50 5.58 -0.76
C ILE A 81 2.65 5.48 -2.28
N THR A 82 3.68 4.78 -2.75
CA THR A 82 3.93 4.61 -4.20
C THR A 82 2.77 3.86 -4.86
N LEU A 83 2.30 2.77 -4.24
CA LEU A 83 1.12 2.02 -4.68
C LEU A 83 -0.16 2.85 -4.64
N PHE A 84 -0.34 3.66 -3.60
CA PHE A 84 -1.49 4.54 -3.46
C PHE A 84 -1.54 5.58 -4.58
N ILE A 85 -0.42 6.21 -4.90
CA ILE A 85 -0.31 7.15 -6.02
C ILE A 85 -0.60 6.43 -7.34
N ALA A 86 -0.06 5.23 -7.55
CA ALA A 86 -0.33 4.43 -8.74
C ALA A 86 -1.83 4.09 -8.88
N ALA A 87 -2.47 3.69 -7.79
CA ALA A 87 -3.89 3.38 -7.76
C ALA A 87 -4.77 4.61 -8.03
N LEU A 88 -4.39 5.77 -7.50
CA LEU A 88 -5.08 7.04 -7.79
C LEU A 88 -4.98 7.42 -9.26
N ILE A 89 -3.78 7.33 -9.86
CA ILE A 89 -3.56 7.62 -11.28
C ILE A 89 -4.30 6.60 -12.14
N GLY A 90 -4.21 5.31 -11.80
CA GLY A 90 -4.92 4.24 -12.48
C GLY A 90 -6.43 4.48 -12.47
N ALA A 91 -7.02 4.73 -11.30
CA ALA A 91 -8.45 5.02 -11.14
C ALA A 91 -8.89 6.29 -11.89
N ALA A 92 -8.09 7.36 -11.85
CA ALA A 92 -8.36 8.58 -12.59
C ALA A 92 -8.33 8.37 -14.11
N GLY A 93 -7.47 7.48 -14.61
CA GLY A 93 -7.42 7.07 -16.01
C GLY A 93 -8.61 6.19 -16.45
N VAL A 94 -9.28 5.50 -15.53
CA VAL A 94 -10.43 4.62 -15.82
C VAL A 94 -11.71 5.39 -16.09
N GLY A 95 -11.90 6.46 -15.32
CA GLY A 95 -13.06 7.33 -15.40
C GLY A 95 -12.69 8.60 -14.66
N GLY A 96 -12.38 9.66 -15.40
CA GLY A 96 -11.96 10.95 -14.87
C GLY A 96 -12.74 11.32 -13.62
N LEU A 97 -12.02 11.72 -12.56
CA LEU A 97 -12.51 12.00 -11.21
C LEU A 97 -14.01 12.31 -11.19
N THR A 98 -14.86 11.29 -11.01
CA THR A 98 -16.29 11.53 -10.87
C THR A 98 -16.48 11.94 -9.42
N PHE A 99 -16.19 13.22 -9.13
CA PHE A 99 -16.38 13.79 -7.81
C PHE A 99 -17.80 13.42 -7.35
N PRO A 100 -17.96 12.71 -6.22
CA PRO A 100 -19.27 12.30 -5.73
C PRO A 100 -20.07 13.48 -5.14
N LEU A 101 -19.77 14.72 -5.53
CA LEU A 101 -20.59 15.90 -5.23
C LEU A 101 -22.04 15.73 -5.72
N LYS A 102 -22.27 14.90 -6.76
CA LYS A 102 -23.63 14.56 -7.22
C LYS A 102 -24.21 13.25 -6.65
N ARG A 103 -23.42 12.44 -5.92
CA ARG A 103 -23.90 11.21 -5.26
C ARG A 103 -24.27 11.41 -3.78
N ARG A 104 -24.14 12.64 -3.27
CA ARG A 104 -24.52 13.02 -1.91
C ARG A 104 -25.90 13.69 -1.80
N CYS A 105 -26.72 13.59 -2.86
CA CYS A 105 -28.15 13.83 -2.73
C CYS A 105 -28.82 12.49 -2.40
N PRO A 106 -29.26 12.25 -1.15
CA PRO A 106 -30.21 11.18 -0.90
C PRO A 106 -31.50 11.57 -1.64
N ASN A 107 -31.88 10.72 -2.61
CA ASN A 107 -33.16 10.67 -3.36
C ASN A 107 -33.00 10.82 -4.88
N SER A 108 -33.05 9.69 -5.60
CA SER A 108 -34.18 9.39 -6.50
C SER A 108 -34.10 7.91 -6.95
N PRO A 109 -35.23 7.18 -7.03
CA PRO A 109 -35.25 5.76 -7.39
C PRO A 109 -35.22 5.53 -8.91
N LYS A 110 -34.74 4.33 -9.26
CA LYS A 110 -34.66 3.65 -10.57
C LYS A 110 -33.44 3.95 -11.45
#